data_AF-A0A924ZUU6-F1
#
_entry.id   AF-A0A924ZUU6-F1
#
_cell.length_a   1.000
_cell.length_b   1.000
_cell.length_c   1.000
_cell.angle_alpha   90.00
_cell.angle_beta   90.00
_cell.angle_gamma   90.00
#
_symmetry.space_group_name_H-M   'P 1'
#
loop_
_entity.id
_entity.type
_entity.pdbx_description
1 polymer ?
#
loop_
_entity_poly.entity_id
_entity_poly.type
_entity_poly.pdbx_seq_one_letter_code
_entity_poly.pdbx_strand_id
1 'polypeptide(L)'
;MNYATNLIITIRDSDKWPSFDRPDFLNELDEIANEALPKNTVEGYLASLLIFHQLSEELVRLLLKDAQFLIQLAIFPAEIQFTEKKKLMYGQLIEELKCTISFNDKNEFIEKCLRLNQYRIDIVHRLTRRDSLADLEVQILKVKELYDELFTLFEAIHDNFRLSFKDYKKDVFIDYELDEFEE
;
A
#
# COMPACT_ATOMS: atom_id res chain seq x y z
N MET A 1 0.76 -27.24 6.78
CA MET A 1 -0.62 -26.96 6.33
C MET A 1 -0.54 -26.79 4.82
N ASN A 2 -1.33 -27.55 4.06
CA ASN A 2 -1.32 -27.58 2.60
C ASN A 2 -1.71 -26.18 2.04
N TYR A 3 -1.08 -25.74 0.94
CA TYR A 3 -1.37 -24.46 0.27
C TYR A 3 -2.87 -24.27 0.04
N ALA A 4 -3.54 -25.31 -0.46
CA ALA A 4 -4.96 -25.28 -0.75
C ALA A 4 -5.81 -24.99 0.49
N THR A 5 -5.55 -25.70 1.59
CA THR A 5 -6.23 -25.49 2.88
C THR A 5 -6.01 -24.06 3.39
N ASN A 6 -4.78 -23.54 3.31
CA ASN A 6 -4.49 -22.17 3.72
C ASN A 6 -5.28 -21.15 2.88
N LEU A 7 -5.29 -21.31 1.55
CA LEU A 7 -5.99 -20.40 0.66
C LEU A 7 -7.51 -20.41 0.94
N ILE A 8 -8.10 -21.59 1.15
CA ILE A 8 -9.52 -21.75 1.48
C ILE A 8 -9.86 -21.09 2.82
N ILE A 9 -9.04 -21.31 3.85
CA ILE A 9 -9.21 -20.64 5.15
C ILE A 9 -9.18 -19.12 4.99
N THR A 10 -8.23 -18.60 4.21
CA THR A 10 -8.07 -17.16 3.98
C THR A 10 -9.22 -16.58 3.18
N ILE A 11 -9.63 -17.19 2.07
CA ILE A 11 -10.71 -16.63 1.24
C ILE A 11 -12.07 -16.67 1.94
N ARG A 12 -12.31 -17.68 2.79
CA ARG A 12 -13.57 -17.80 3.55
C ARG A 12 -13.69 -16.76 4.68
N ASP A 13 -12.59 -16.26 5.21
CA ASP A 13 -12.55 -15.33 6.34
C ASP A 13 -12.04 -13.95 5.90
N SER A 14 -12.94 -12.97 5.83
CA SER A 14 -12.58 -11.62 5.36
C SER A 14 -11.57 -10.91 6.26
N ASP A 15 -11.44 -11.32 7.52
CA ASP A 15 -10.47 -10.75 8.46
C ASP A 15 -9.05 -11.25 8.17
N LYS A 16 -8.92 -12.31 7.36
CA LYS A 16 -7.64 -12.85 6.90
C LYS A 16 -7.23 -12.34 5.52
N TRP A 17 -8.08 -11.58 4.85
CA TRP A 17 -7.72 -10.95 3.58
C TRP A 17 -6.55 -9.97 3.80
N PRO A 18 -5.78 -9.66 2.74
CA PRO A 18 -4.73 -8.67 2.84
C PRO A 18 -5.23 -7.39 3.51
N SER A 19 -4.54 -6.99 4.57
CA SER A 19 -4.85 -5.81 5.37
C SER A 19 -3.55 -5.26 5.96
N PHE A 20 -3.62 -4.07 6.56
CA PHE A 20 -2.48 -3.52 7.28
C PHE A 20 -2.18 -4.34 8.52
N ASP A 21 -0.90 -4.58 8.79
CA ASP A 21 -0.50 -5.35 9.97
C ASP A 21 -0.76 -4.58 11.28
N ARG A 22 -0.76 -3.24 11.23
CA ARG A 22 -0.90 -2.33 12.39
C ARG A 22 -1.71 -1.07 12.04
N PRO A 23 -3.00 -1.18 11.67
CA PRO A 23 -3.80 -0.07 11.16
C PRO A 23 -3.91 1.10 12.15
N ASP A 24 -4.12 0.82 13.44
CA ASP A 24 -4.25 1.86 14.47
C ASP A 24 -3.01 2.75 14.56
N PHE A 25 -1.82 2.14 14.46
CA PHE A 25 -0.57 2.89 14.51
C PHE A 25 -0.32 3.70 13.22
N LEU A 26 -0.79 3.21 12.06
CA LEU A 26 -0.71 3.98 10.81
C LEU A 26 -1.62 5.21 10.87
N ASN A 27 -2.81 5.08 11.47
CA ASN A 27 -3.71 6.21 11.70
C ASN A 27 -3.08 7.22 12.68
N GLU A 28 -2.49 6.76 13.78
CA GLU A 28 -1.78 7.62 14.73
C GLU A 28 -0.64 8.39 14.04
N LEU A 29 0.13 7.74 13.17
CA LEU A 29 1.17 8.39 12.39
C LEU A 29 0.59 9.47 11.46
N ASP A 30 -0.50 9.18 10.76
CA ASP A 30 -1.16 10.16 9.89
C ASP A 30 -1.64 11.39 10.68
N GLU A 31 -2.24 11.18 11.85
CA GLU A 31 -2.63 12.26 12.76
C GLU A 31 -1.41 13.10 13.20
N ILE A 32 -0.32 12.45 13.63
CA ILE A 32 0.93 13.13 14.01
C ILE A 32 1.48 13.98 12.85
N ALA A 33 1.46 13.44 11.62
CA ALA A 33 1.93 14.16 10.44
C ALA A 33 1.08 15.41 10.18
N ASN A 34 -0.24 15.29 10.29
CA ASN A 34 -1.17 16.40 10.09
C ASN A 34 -1.06 17.46 11.19
N GLU A 35 -0.84 17.07 12.45
CA GLU A 35 -0.63 17.99 13.57
C GLU A 35 0.73 18.70 13.56
N ALA A 36 1.74 18.10 12.91
CA ALA A 36 3.07 18.66 12.82
C ALA A 36 3.16 19.82 11.81
N LEU A 37 2.35 19.80 10.75
CA LEU A 37 2.30 20.85 9.71
C LEU A 37 2.02 22.26 10.25
N PRO A 38 0.96 22.52 11.02
CA PRO A 38 0.61 23.86 11.48
C PRO A 38 1.59 24.46 12.50
N LYS A 39 2.58 23.67 12.98
CA LYS A 39 3.60 24.15 13.93
C LYS A 39 4.63 25.06 13.27
N ASN A 40 4.70 25.09 11.94
CA ASN A 40 5.57 25.97 11.15
C ASN A 40 7.06 25.88 11.54
N THR A 41 7.53 24.68 11.84
CA THR A 41 8.93 24.40 12.14
C THR A 41 9.54 23.46 11.09
N VAL A 42 10.86 23.53 10.92
CA VAL A 42 11.58 22.62 10.02
C VAL A 42 11.36 21.18 10.45
N GLU A 43 11.44 20.92 11.75
CA GLU A 43 11.26 19.60 12.34
C GLU A 43 9.85 19.06 12.06
N GLY A 44 8.82 19.89 12.21
CA GLY A 44 7.44 19.52 11.93
C GLY A 44 7.25 19.14 10.47
N TYR A 45 7.71 19.99 9.56
CA TYR A 45 7.65 19.72 8.12
C TYR A 45 8.40 18.46 7.70
N LEU A 46 9.61 18.24 8.21
CA LEU A 46 10.39 17.05 7.89
C LEU A 46 9.75 15.79 8.50
N ALA A 47 9.18 15.87 9.69
CA ALA A 47 8.43 14.76 10.28
C ALA A 47 7.23 14.40 9.40
N SER A 48 6.39 15.36 9.02
CA SER A 48 5.23 15.12 8.15
C SER A 48 5.65 14.51 6.80
N LEU A 49 6.68 15.06 6.14
CA LEU A 49 7.21 14.52 4.89
C LEU A 49 7.61 13.05 5.00
N LEU A 50 8.34 12.70 6.05
CA LEU A 50 8.83 11.34 6.27
C LEU A 50 7.68 10.39 6.59
N ILE A 51 6.70 10.83 7.38
CA ILE A 51 5.54 10.01 7.72
C ILE A 51 4.68 9.76 6.48
N PHE A 52 4.30 10.79 5.70
CA PHE A 52 3.52 10.59 4.47
C PHE A 52 4.23 9.66 3.48
N HIS A 53 5.56 9.78 3.38
CA HIS A 53 6.37 8.87 2.56
C HIS A 53 6.32 7.42 3.07
N GLN A 54 6.42 7.21 4.38
CA GLN A 54 6.35 5.88 4.99
C GLN A 54 4.94 5.26 4.88
N LEU A 55 3.90 6.05 5.09
CA LEU A 55 2.52 5.60 4.93
C LEU A 55 2.26 5.18 3.48
N SER A 56 2.70 5.98 2.52
CA SER A 56 2.67 5.64 1.10
C SER A 56 3.42 4.34 0.78
N GLU A 57 4.50 4.02 1.48
CA GLU A 57 5.18 2.73 1.34
C GLU A 57 4.31 1.55 1.80
N GLU A 58 3.61 1.70 2.91
CA GLU A 58 2.66 0.68 3.39
C GLU A 58 1.48 0.48 2.43
N LEU A 59 0.99 1.55 1.79
CA LEU A 59 -0.06 1.44 0.76
C LEU A 59 0.41 0.55 -0.42
N VAL A 60 1.62 0.79 -0.93
CA VAL A 60 2.19 -0.01 -2.04
C VAL A 60 2.37 -1.47 -1.62
N ARG A 61 2.84 -1.72 -0.38
CA ARG A 61 3.00 -3.09 0.15
C ARG A 61 1.67 -3.82 0.22
N LEU A 62 0.61 -3.14 0.65
CA LEU A 62 -0.71 -3.77 0.73
C LEU A 62 -1.28 -4.07 -0.66
N LEU A 63 -1.18 -3.16 -1.63
CA LEU A 63 -1.59 -3.45 -3.01
C LEU A 63 -0.79 -4.59 -3.66
N LEU A 64 0.48 -4.76 -3.29
CA LEU A 64 1.27 -5.92 -3.69
C LEU A 64 0.69 -7.21 -3.11
N LYS A 65 0.35 -7.22 -1.81
CA LYS A 65 -0.31 -8.37 -1.16
C LYS A 65 -1.66 -8.67 -1.82
N ASP A 66 -2.46 -7.64 -2.12
CA ASP A 66 -3.74 -7.78 -2.83
C ASP A 66 -3.57 -8.42 -4.20
N ALA A 67 -2.64 -7.92 -5.01
CA ALA A 67 -2.37 -8.45 -6.34
C ALA A 67 -1.89 -9.91 -6.28
N GLN A 68 -0.99 -10.24 -5.35
CA GLN A 68 -0.51 -11.61 -5.16
C GLN A 68 -1.63 -12.55 -4.72
N PHE A 69 -2.48 -12.10 -3.79
CA PHE A 69 -3.62 -12.87 -3.33
C PHE A 69 -4.62 -13.12 -4.47
N LEU A 70 -4.95 -12.10 -5.26
CA LEU A 70 -5.83 -12.26 -6.43
C LEU A 70 -5.26 -13.27 -7.43
N ILE A 71 -3.96 -13.20 -7.71
CA ILE A 71 -3.30 -14.15 -8.61
C ILE A 71 -3.46 -15.58 -8.09
N GLN A 72 -3.25 -15.83 -6.79
CA GLN A 72 -3.44 -17.17 -6.22
C GLN A 72 -4.87 -17.68 -6.37
N LEU A 73 -5.86 -16.83 -6.11
CA LEU A 73 -7.27 -17.20 -6.27
C LEU A 73 -7.57 -17.57 -7.73
N ALA A 74 -6.99 -16.85 -8.69
CA ALA A 74 -7.24 -17.05 -10.11
C ALA A 74 -6.62 -18.33 -10.69
N ILE A 75 -5.53 -18.85 -10.09
CA ILE A 75 -4.80 -20.01 -10.62
C ILE A 75 -5.07 -21.30 -9.83
N PHE A 76 -5.81 -21.21 -8.73
CA PHE A 76 -6.17 -22.37 -7.91
C PHE A 76 -6.77 -23.49 -8.79
N PRO A 77 -6.39 -24.78 -8.61
CA PRO A 77 -5.61 -25.33 -7.50
C PRO A 77 -4.07 -25.26 -7.65
N ALA A 78 -3.56 -24.68 -8.73
CA ALA A 78 -2.11 -24.50 -8.88
C ALA A 78 -1.58 -23.43 -7.90
N GLU A 79 -0.29 -23.49 -7.57
CA GLU A 79 0.37 -22.57 -6.65
C GLU A 79 1.50 -21.80 -7.34
N ILE A 80 1.58 -20.49 -7.11
CA ILE A 80 2.79 -19.70 -7.35
C ILE A 80 3.46 -19.39 -6.01
N GLN A 81 4.74 -19.70 -5.87
CA GLN A 81 5.51 -19.25 -4.70
C GLN A 81 6.07 -17.86 -4.93
N PHE A 82 5.43 -16.85 -4.34
CA PHE A 82 5.96 -15.48 -4.35
C PHE A 82 7.15 -15.39 -3.39
N THR A 83 8.31 -14.98 -3.91
CA THR A 83 9.50 -14.81 -3.07
C THR A 83 9.37 -13.54 -2.24
N GLU A 84 9.27 -13.68 -0.92
CA GLU A 84 9.34 -12.54 -0.01
C GLU A 84 10.75 -11.94 -0.02
N LYS A 85 10.90 -10.80 -0.70
CA LYS A 85 12.15 -10.03 -0.66
C LYS A 85 12.16 -9.19 0.62
N LYS A 86 12.97 -9.60 1.60
CA LYS A 86 13.18 -8.82 2.83
C LYS A 86 13.91 -7.52 2.49
N LYS A 87 13.42 -6.40 3.04
CA LYS A 87 14.04 -5.05 2.96
C LYS A 87 14.04 -4.42 1.56
N LEU A 88 12.95 -4.55 0.81
CA LEU A 88 12.76 -3.75 -0.39
C LEU A 88 12.68 -2.26 -0.04
N MET A 89 13.40 -1.44 -0.79
CA MET A 89 13.26 0.02 -0.75
C MET A 89 11.98 0.44 -1.47
N TYR A 90 11.44 1.61 -1.11
CA TYR A 90 10.23 2.18 -1.71
C TYR A 90 10.19 2.10 -3.26
N GLY A 91 11.28 2.52 -3.93
CA GLY A 91 11.36 2.44 -5.39
C GLY A 91 11.29 1.00 -5.93
N GLN A 92 11.87 0.03 -5.21
CA GLN A 92 11.79 -1.38 -5.59
C GLN A 92 10.37 -1.94 -5.39
N LEU A 93 9.67 -1.52 -4.34
CA LEU A 93 8.26 -1.89 -4.15
C LEU A 93 7.38 -1.39 -5.30
N ILE A 94 7.61 -0.17 -5.78
CA ILE A 94 6.90 0.37 -6.95
C ILE A 94 7.20 -0.46 -8.20
N GLU A 95 8.46 -0.86 -8.42
CA GLU A 95 8.82 -1.70 -9.58
C GLU A 95 8.21 -3.11 -9.50
N GLU A 96 8.16 -3.71 -8.31
CA GLU A 96 7.42 -4.96 -8.11
C GLU A 96 5.94 -4.76 -8.43
N LEU A 97 5.33 -3.66 -7.95
CA LEU A 97 3.92 -3.38 -8.20
C LEU A 97 3.67 -3.18 -9.69
N LYS A 98 4.54 -2.48 -10.42
CA LYS A 98 4.45 -2.38 -11.89
C LYS A 98 4.41 -3.75 -12.56
N CYS A 99 5.23 -4.69 -12.10
CA CYS A 99 5.36 -6.03 -12.66
C CYS A 99 4.21 -6.99 -12.30
N THR A 100 3.27 -6.62 -11.42
CA THR A 100 2.08 -7.43 -11.13
C THR A 100 1.02 -7.33 -12.23
N ILE A 101 -0.12 -7.98 -12.03
CA ILE A 101 -1.32 -7.86 -12.86
C ILE A 101 -1.75 -6.40 -13.09
N SER A 102 -2.42 -6.14 -14.21
CA SER A 102 -3.04 -4.84 -14.48
C SER A 102 -4.38 -4.73 -13.76
N PHE A 103 -4.63 -3.58 -13.15
CA PHE A 103 -5.89 -3.23 -12.52
C PHE A 103 -6.18 -1.73 -12.72
N ASN A 104 -7.42 -1.33 -12.50
CA ASN A 104 -7.85 0.06 -12.68
C ASN A 104 -7.01 1.00 -11.81
N ASP A 105 -6.67 2.16 -12.35
CA ASP A 105 -5.95 3.24 -11.67
C ASP A 105 -4.53 2.92 -11.17
N LYS A 106 -4.02 1.71 -11.48
CA LYS A 106 -2.65 1.27 -11.15
C LYS A 106 -1.58 2.27 -11.58
N ASN A 107 -1.65 2.72 -12.83
CA ASN A 107 -0.63 3.61 -13.40
C ASN A 107 -0.67 4.99 -12.75
N GLU A 108 -1.85 5.52 -12.47
CA GLU A 108 -2.02 6.79 -11.77
C GLU A 108 -1.47 6.70 -10.34
N PHE A 109 -1.78 5.61 -9.63
CA PHE A 109 -1.26 5.35 -8.29
C PHE A 109 0.27 5.32 -8.27
N ILE A 110 0.87 4.58 -9.21
CA ILE A 110 2.32 4.50 -9.36
C ILE A 110 2.94 5.86 -9.69
N GLU A 111 2.33 6.66 -10.56
CA GLU A 111 2.82 7.99 -10.90
C GLU A 111 2.84 8.91 -9.67
N LYS A 112 1.75 8.92 -8.88
CA LYS A 112 1.68 9.68 -7.62
C LYS A 112 2.71 9.21 -6.61
N CYS A 113 2.92 7.89 -6.45
CA CYS A 113 3.98 7.32 -5.61
C CYS A 113 5.37 7.82 -6.00
N LEU A 114 5.69 7.80 -7.31
CA LEU A 114 6.99 8.26 -7.83
C LEU A 114 7.17 9.77 -7.60
N ARG A 115 6.11 10.55 -7.79
CA ARG A 115 6.11 12.00 -7.55
C ARG A 115 6.32 12.34 -6.08
N LEU A 116 5.70 11.58 -5.15
CA LEU A 116 5.90 11.74 -3.71
C LEU A 116 7.37 11.47 -3.34
N ASN A 117 7.95 10.40 -3.88
CA ASN A 117 9.37 10.09 -3.68
C ASN A 117 10.28 11.22 -4.20
N GLN A 118 9.95 11.77 -5.36
CA GLN A 118 10.70 12.88 -5.95
C GLN A 118 10.66 14.12 -5.05
N TYR A 119 9.49 14.49 -4.52
CA TYR A 119 9.39 15.58 -3.54
C TYR A 119 10.23 15.31 -2.30
N ARG A 120 10.20 14.09 -1.76
CA ARG A 120 11.01 13.70 -0.60
C ARG A 120 12.50 13.87 -0.87
N ILE A 121 12.98 13.45 -2.04
CA ILE A 121 14.37 13.65 -2.48
C ILE A 121 14.68 15.14 -2.60
N ASP A 122 13.87 15.90 -3.33
CA ASP A 122 14.11 17.32 -3.59
C ASP A 122 14.11 18.16 -2.31
N ILE A 123 13.19 17.90 -1.39
CA ILE A 123 13.12 18.62 -0.11
C ILE A 123 14.35 18.29 0.74
N VAL A 124 14.68 17.01 0.91
CA VAL A 124 15.80 16.59 1.75
C VAL A 124 17.14 17.09 1.20
N HIS A 125 17.39 16.98 -0.11
CA HIS A 125 18.65 17.41 -0.70
C HIS A 125 18.81 18.93 -0.78
N ARG A 126 17.71 19.68 -0.83
CA ARG A 126 17.75 21.15 -0.88
C ARG A 126 17.65 21.81 0.49
N LEU A 127 17.49 21.06 1.59
CA LEU A 127 17.43 21.60 2.95
C LEU A 127 18.58 22.58 3.26
N THR A 128 19.80 22.25 2.83
CA THR A 128 21.00 23.07 3.08
C THR A 128 21.14 24.26 2.12
N ARG A 129 20.25 24.39 1.13
CA ARG A 129 20.30 25.39 0.05
C ARG A 129 19.02 26.21 -0.07
N ARG A 130 18.06 26.07 0.85
CA ARG A 130 16.80 26.81 0.83
C ARG A 130 16.98 28.17 1.47
N ASP A 131 16.37 29.17 0.84
CA ASP A 131 16.48 30.57 1.24
C ASP A 131 15.46 30.95 2.34
N SER A 132 14.35 30.19 2.48
CA SER A 132 13.31 30.49 3.47
C SER A 132 12.51 29.26 3.97
N LEU A 133 11.91 29.39 5.16
CA LEU A 133 10.95 28.41 5.70
C LEU A 133 9.62 28.40 4.94
N ALA A 134 9.20 29.54 4.39
CA ALA A 134 7.96 29.65 3.63
C ALA A 134 7.98 28.80 2.36
N ASP A 135 9.14 28.70 1.69
CA ASP A 135 9.30 27.82 0.53
C ASP A 135 9.21 26.34 0.92
N LEU A 136 9.62 25.98 2.15
CA LEU A 136 9.49 24.63 2.68
C LEU A 136 8.04 24.29 2.95
N GLU A 137 7.31 25.17 3.62
CA GLU A 137 5.87 25.04 3.87
C GLU A 137 5.09 24.74 2.58
N VAL A 138 5.25 25.58 1.55
CA VAL A 138 4.53 25.42 0.27
C VAL A 138 4.81 24.06 -0.39
N GLN A 139 6.03 23.54 -0.28
CA GLN A 139 6.38 22.25 -0.87
C GLN A 139 5.81 21.09 -0.06
N ILE A 140 5.72 21.24 1.25
CA ILE A 140 5.19 20.21 2.15
C ILE A 140 3.67 20.14 2.05
N LEU A 141 3.00 21.27 1.87
CA LEU A 141 1.55 21.28 1.58
C LEU A 141 1.24 20.51 0.29
N LYS A 142 2.06 20.65 -0.76
CA LYS A 142 1.92 19.84 -1.99
C LYS A 142 2.16 18.36 -1.76
N VAL A 143 3.06 18.00 -0.85
CA VAL A 143 3.30 16.60 -0.46
C VAL A 143 2.06 16.04 0.24
N LYS A 144 1.46 16.82 1.15
CA LYS A 144 0.24 16.44 1.85
C LYS A 144 -0.93 16.24 0.87
N GLU A 145 -1.19 17.22 0.01
CA GLU A 145 -2.22 17.11 -1.03
C GLU A 145 -2.02 15.87 -1.90
N LEU A 146 -0.77 15.62 -2.34
CA LEU A 146 -0.44 14.44 -3.14
C LEU A 146 -0.65 13.13 -2.37
N TYR A 147 -0.33 13.10 -1.07
CA TYR A 147 -0.57 11.96 -0.22
C TYR A 147 -2.07 11.70 -0.01
N ASP A 148 -2.87 12.73 0.24
CA ASP A 148 -4.33 12.59 0.40
C ASP A 148 -4.97 12.03 -0.88
N GLU A 149 -4.57 12.53 -2.05
CA GLU A 149 -4.98 12.00 -3.36
C GLU A 149 -4.56 10.53 -3.53
N LEU A 150 -3.33 10.20 -3.13
CA LEU A 150 -2.80 8.85 -3.23
C LEU A 150 -3.57 7.88 -2.31
N PHE A 151 -3.90 8.30 -1.09
CA PHE A 151 -4.66 7.51 -0.13
C PHE A 151 -6.08 7.25 -0.64
N THR A 152 -6.75 8.28 -1.18
CA THR A 152 -8.08 8.14 -1.79
C THR A 152 -8.07 7.13 -2.94
N LEU A 153 -7.04 7.19 -3.79
CA LEU A 153 -6.87 6.26 -4.90
C LEU A 153 -6.60 4.84 -4.41
N PHE A 154 -5.77 4.70 -3.37
CA PHE A 154 -5.52 3.42 -2.72
C PHE A 154 -6.82 2.78 -2.19
N GLU A 155 -7.66 3.53 -1.47
CA GLU A 155 -8.90 3.00 -0.90
C GLU A 155 -9.81 2.43 -1.99
N ALA A 156 -9.97 3.15 -3.11
CA ALA A 156 -10.75 2.69 -4.25
C ALA A 156 -10.17 1.41 -4.88
N ILE A 157 -8.84 1.35 -5.07
CA ILE A 157 -8.18 0.16 -5.63
C ILE A 157 -8.32 -1.04 -4.67
N HIS A 158 -8.04 -0.84 -3.39
CA HIS A 158 -8.11 -1.89 -2.38
C HIS A 158 -9.53 -2.44 -2.21
N ASP A 159 -10.56 -1.58 -2.23
CA ASP A 159 -11.96 -2.02 -2.20
C ASP A 159 -12.32 -2.87 -3.43
N ASN A 160 -11.86 -2.49 -4.62
CA ASN A 160 -12.05 -3.29 -5.83
C ASN A 160 -11.41 -4.69 -5.73
N PHE A 161 -10.24 -4.81 -5.09
CA PHE A 161 -9.65 -6.11 -4.79
C PHE A 161 -10.52 -6.92 -3.82
N ARG A 162 -11.02 -6.29 -2.75
CA ARG A 162 -11.91 -6.96 -1.78
C ARG A 162 -13.22 -7.43 -2.41
N LEU A 163 -13.80 -6.65 -3.32
CA LEU A 163 -14.95 -7.07 -4.13
C LEU A 163 -14.61 -8.30 -4.98
N SER A 164 -13.45 -8.30 -5.63
CA SER A 164 -12.99 -9.46 -6.40
C SER A 164 -12.81 -10.70 -5.50
N PHE A 165 -12.21 -10.56 -4.32
CA PHE A 165 -12.06 -11.66 -3.36
C PHE A 165 -13.42 -12.22 -2.93
N LYS A 166 -14.39 -11.35 -2.66
CA LYS A 166 -15.76 -11.73 -2.34
C LYS A 166 -16.41 -12.54 -3.47
N ASP A 167 -16.21 -12.13 -4.72
CA ASP A 167 -16.77 -12.84 -5.88
C ASP A 167 -16.11 -14.23 -6.04
N TYR A 168 -14.79 -14.34 -5.91
CA TYR A 168 -14.10 -15.64 -5.87
C TYR A 168 -14.61 -16.54 -4.75
N LYS A 169 -14.78 -15.99 -3.53
CA LYS A 169 -15.33 -16.73 -2.38
C LYS A 169 -16.69 -17.36 -2.72
N LYS A 170 -17.53 -16.64 -3.43
CA LYS A 170 -18.91 -17.04 -3.75
C LYS A 170 -19.01 -17.95 -4.97
N ASP A 171 -18.22 -17.70 -6.00
CA ASP A 171 -18.42 -18.31 -7.32
C ASP A 171 -17.43 -19.45 -7.62
N VAL A 172 -16.26 -19.44 -6.98
CA VAL A 172 -15.20 -20.44 -7.18
C VAL A 172 -15.01 -21.33 -5.96
N PHE A 173 -15.06 -20.75 -4.76
CA PHE A 173 -14.70 -21.44 -3.51
C PHE A 173 -15.88 -21.93 -2.66
N ILE A 174 -17.11 -21.84 -3.18
CA ILE A 174 -18.33 -22.15 -2.42
C ILE A 174 -18.40 -23.62 -1.99
N ASP A 175 -17.99 -24.54 -2.87
CA ASP A 175 -18.13 -25.98 -2.64
C ASP A 175 -16.90 -26.62 -1.96
N TYR A 176 -15.79 -25.91 -1.84
CA TYR A 176 -14.55 -26.47 -1.25
C TYR A 176 -14.59 -26.47 0.28
N GLU A 177 -14.85 -27.63 0.88
CA GLU A 177 -14.80 -27.87 2.32
C GLU A 177 -13.36 -28.14 2.79
N LEU A 178 -13.04 -27.86 4.06
CA LEU A 178 -11.68 -28.11 4.60
C LEU A 178 -11.33 -29.60 4.62
N ASP A 179 -12.35 -30.45 4.71
CA ASP A 179 -12.23 -31.90 4.81
C ASP A 179 -11.80 -32.56 3.48
N GLU A 180 -11.88 -31.86 2.34
CA GLU A 180 -11.49 -32.38 1.02
C GLU A 180 -9.97 -32.41 0.78
N PHE A 181 -9.17 -31.84 1.70
CA PHE A 181 -7.72 -31.65 1.52
C PHE A 181 -6.87 -32.30 2.62
N GLU A 182 -7.47 -33.16 3.46
CA GLU A 182 -6.79 -33.90 4.53
C GLU A 182 -6.30 -35.32 4.15
N GLU A 183 -6.45 -35.74 2.88
CA GLU A 183 -5.89 -37.00 2.35
C GLU A 183 -4.48 -36.88 1.75
#